data_AF-G3C9S2-F1
#
_entry.id   AF-G3C9S2-F1
#
_cell.length_a   1.000
_cell.length_b   1.000
_cell.length_c   1.000
_cell.angle_alpha   90.00
_cell.angle_beta   90.00
_cell.angle_gamma   90.00
#
_symmetry.space_group_name_H-M   'P 1'
#
loop_
_entity.id
_entity.type
_entity.pdbx_description
1 polymer ?
#
loop_
_entity_poly.entity_id
_entity_poly.type
_entity_poly.pdbx_seq_one_letter_code
_entity_poly.pdbx_strand_id
1 'polypeptide(L)'
;DNDDKTIAHDNSSSSRLNENPLDGHSLLELQESATVNDTNRVDQLNEARGPTAHMSGLRQVHPESMSGLRQVHPEPMSGLRPLRPEFMPVLRQMHPKAMFSALRLDKYMKGKLDFKTAIGLRSWMGYARTYREHGQKKCWYKTEKVFIMLVQKRPVNEVLRLLWDTNKHEEYHTLQVMLAQSRFSALRESMNQQWLVSETSPETVFWLLGVGKKFIADDPDVYHWLWYCDLFRKKNGDAAFRAVEIVKSLQKKDTLGNLLLYGAYFKLVKYKAERLRDLMDEMEKELYDQMIKVKKMTPLSAYFSLQASMEDDLLGLKKTDLRLCALKAFTLAFESSKGKYIAAKDAFENKPRQVILELLESISTPLPEL
;
A
#
# COMPACT_ATOMS: atom_id res chain seq x y z
N ASP A 1 -32.90 62.01 -11.80
CA ASP A 1 -31.75 62.83 -12.16
C ASP A 1 -30.74 62.84 -11.04
N ASN A 2 -29.50 62.54 -11.42
CA ASN A 2 -28.21 62.84 -10.81
C ASN A 2 -27.96 62.27 -9.39
N ASP A 3 -26.91 61.48 -9.15
CA ASP A 3 -25.47 61.79 -9.33
C ASP A 3 -25.04 62.92 -8.37
N ASP A 4 -23.91 62.86 -7.66
CA ASP A 4 -22.67 62.12 -7.95
C ASP A 4 -21.78 61.98 -6.69
N LYS A 5 -20.76 61.09 -6.74
CA LYS A 5 -19.51 60.99 -5.92
C LYS A 5 -19.59 60.95 -4.38
N THR A 6 -19.23 59.85 -3.70
CA THR A 6 -17.85 59.34 -3.38
C THR A 6 -16.97 60.37 -2.65
N ILE A 7 -16.24 60.06 -1.56
CA ILE A 7 -14.98 59.28 -1.48
C ILE A 7 -14.70 59.02 0.03
N ALA A 8 -14.02 57.97 0.52
CA ALA A 8 -13.76 56.58 0.08
C ALA A 8 -13.07 55.82 1.25
N HIS A 9 -12.82 54.51 1.13
CA HIS A 9 -11.73 53.82 1.83
C HIS A 9 -11.11 52.77 0.90
N ASP A 10 -9.81 52.89 0.66
CA ASP A 10 -9.11 52.17 -0.42
C ASP A 10 -8.82 50.69 -0.12
N ASN A 11 -8.99 49.87 -1.16
CA ASN A 11 -8.37 48.55 -1.31
C ASN A 11 -7.35 48.62 -2.46
N SER A 12 -6.05 48.67 -2.15
CA SER A 12 -4.91 48.35 -3.04
C SER A 12 -3.58 48.49 -2.27
N SER A 13 -2.49 47.76 -2.53
CA SER A 13 -2.19 46.87 -3.65
C SER A 13 -1.30 45.68 -3.26
N SER A 14 -1.54 44.58 -3.97
CA SER A 14 -0.58 43.53 -4.37
C SER A 14 0.90 43.96 -4.49
N SER A 15 1.85 43.08 -4.13
CA SER A 15 2.70 42.41 -5.14
C SER A 15 3.73 41.41 -4.57
N ARG A 16 4.13 40.50 -5.46
CA ARG A 16 5.27 39.53 -5.39
C ARG A 16 4.98 38.24 -4.59
N LEU A 17 4.54 37.16 -5.23
CA LEU A 17 5.18 36.29 -6.25
C LEU A 17 5.87 35.07 -5.64
N ASN A 18 5.18 33.94 -5.75
CA ASN A 18 5.67 32.75 -6.44
C ASN A 18 6.96 32.07 -5.93
N GLU A 19 6.82 31.14 -4.98
CA GLU A 19 7.71 29.97 -4.88
C GLU A 19 6.88 28.68 -4.65
N ASN A 20 6.91 27.79 -5.64
CA ASN A 20 6.42 26.40 -5.52
C ASN A 20 7.46 25.56 -4.75
N PRO A 21 7.12 24.91 -3.62
CA PRO A 21 8.08 24.10 -2.86
C PRO A 21 7.95 22.59 -3.15
N LEU A 22 7.61 22.20 -4.37
CA LEU A 22 7.55 20.80 -4.83
C LEU A 22 8.11 20.65 -6.26
N ASP A 23 9.37 21.07 -6.43
CA ASP A 23 10.10 20.83 -7.68
C ASP A 23 10.56 19.36 -7.74
N GLY A 24 10.20 18.67 -8.83
CA GLY A 24 10.16 17.20 -8.93
C GLY A 24 11.50 16.49 -9.15
N HIS A 25 12.64 17.12 -8.81
CA HIS A 25 13.97 16.73 -9.29
C HIS A 25 14.99 16.33 -8.20
N SER A 26 14.56 15.73 -7.08
CA SER A 26 15.47 15.26 -6.01
C SER A 26 15.15 13.87 -5.43
N LEU A 27 14.69 12.95 -6.28
CA LEU A 27 14.54 11.52 -5.94
C LEU A 27 15.14 10.58 -7.02
N LEU A 28 16.17 11.04 -7.74
CA LEU A 28 16.92 10.25 -8.74
C LEU A 28 18.45 10.33 -8.58
N GLU A 29 18.94 10.49 -7.34
CA GLU A 29 20.35 10.20 -7.01
C GLU A 29 20.43 9.20 -5.85
N LEU A 30 20.74 7.94 -6.19
CA LEU A 30 21.52 6.98 -5.37
C LEU A 30 21.62 5.63 -6.11
N GLN A 31 22.30 5.58 -7.25
CA GLN A 31 22.67 4.30 -7.87
C GLN A 31 24.00 4.33 -8.67
N GLU A 32 25.05 4.90 -8.09
CA GLU A 32 26.43 4.65 -8.53
C GLU A 32 27.33 4.33 -7.33
N SER A 33 27.60 3.03 -7.10
CA SER A 33 28.78 2.47 -6.39
C SER A 33 28.59 0.98 -6.01
N ALA A 34 28.32 0.10 -6.98
CA ALA A 34 28.48 -1.36 -6.81
C ALA A 34 28.47 -2.13 -8.16
N THR A 35 29.31 -1.74 -9.11
CA THR A 35 29.64 -2.59 -10.28
C THR A 35 31.11 -2.97 -10.22
N VAL A 36 31.38 -4.19 -9.72
CA VAL A 36 32.59 -4.93 -10.03
C VAL A 36 32.15 -6.23 -10.68
N ASN A 37 32.64 -6.47 -11.88
CA ASN A 37 32.37 -7.69 -12.64
C ASN A 37 32.98 -8.90 -11.95
N ASP A 38 32.29 -10.04 -11.99
CA ASP A 38 32.95 -11.34 -12.00
C ASP A 38 32.36 -12.20 -13.13
N THR A 39 33.11 -12.29 -14.22
CA THR A 39 32.90 -13.25 -15.29
C THR A 39 34.10 -14.20 -15.32
N ASN A 40 33.91 -15.46 -14.92
CA ASN A 40 34.22 -16.66 -15.73
C ASN A 40 34.24 -17.96 -14.90
N ARG A 41 33.24 -18.81 -15.18
CA ARG A 41 33.41 -20.12 -15.84
C ARG A 41 34.62 -21.00 -15.43
N VAL A 42 34.30 -22.06 -14.68
CA VAL A 42 34.65 -23.48 -14.90
C VAL A 42 35.98 -23.79 -15.60
N ASP A 43 36.88 -24.48 -14.90
CA ASP A 43 37.38 -25.79 -15.38
C ASP A 43 37.93 -26.69 -14.25
N GLN A 44 37.95 -28.00 -14.50
CA GLN A 44 38.42 -29.05 -13.59
C GLN A 44 39.91 -29.35 -13.82
N LEU A 45 40.62 -29.87 -12.81
CA LEU A 45 41.43 -31.10 -12.92
C LEU A 45 42.04 -31.55 -11.58
N ASN A 46 42.21 -32.86 -11.43
CA ASN A 46 42.93 -33.51 -10.33
C ASN A 46 44.45 -33.41 -10.53
N GLU A 47 45.24 -33.49 -9.46
CA GLU A 47 46.07 -34.67 -9.16
C GLU A 47 46.81 -34.57 -7.81
N ALA A 48 47.41 -35.68 -7.37
CA ALA A 48 47.87 -35.91 -5.99
C ALA A 48 49.39 -35.89 -5.83
N ARG A 49 49.87 -35.57 -4.61
CA ARG A 49 51.01 -36.22 -3.90
C ARG A 49 51.36 -35.48 -2.59
N GLY A 50 51.59 -36.23 -1.51
CA GLY A 50 52.45 -35.80 -0.39
C GLY A 50 53.87 -36.37 -0.57
N PRO A 51 54.71 -36.49 0.50
CA PRO A 51 54.46 -36.10 1.90
C PRO A 51 55.69 -35.47 2.64
N THR A 52 55.61 -35.45 3.98
CA THR A 52 56.69 -35.59 5.00
C THR A 52 57.47 -34.40 5.60
N ALA A 53 57.67 -34.57 6.93
CA ALA A 53 58.66 -34.03 7.87
C ALA A 53 58.53 -32.56 8.34
N HIS A 54 58.96 -32.16 9.55
CA HIS A 54 59.04 -32.69 10.94
C HIS A 54 59.74 -31.57 11.76
N MET A 55 59.76 -31.68 13.11
CA MET A 55 60.47 -30.82 14.10
C MET A 55 59.69 -29.56 14.55
N SER A 56 59.12 -29.48 15.77
CA SER A 56 59.68 -29.54 17.15
C SER A 56 59.95 -28.13 17.72
N GLY A 57 59.19 -27.69 18.72
CA GLY A 57 59.33 -26.33 19.30
C GLY A 57 58.40 -26.01 20.50
N LEU A 58 58.75 -26.56 21.66
CA LEU A 58 58.12 -26.38 22.99
C LEU A 58 57.66 -24.95 23.37
N ARG A 59 56.41 -24.79 23.86
CA ARG A 59 56.15 -24.42 25.28
C ARG A 59 54.65 -24.48 25.65
N GLN A 60 54.34 -25.23 26.70
CA GLN A 60 53.10 -25.09 27.48
C GLN A 60 53.25 -23.96 28.51
N VAL A 61 52.18 -23.22 28.77
CA VAL A 61 51.96 -22.50 30.04
C VAL A 61 50.46 -22.53 30.36
N HIS A 62 50.09 -22.92 31.58
CA HIS A 62 48.72 -22.98 32.11
C HIS A 62 48.80 -22.93 33.67
N PRO A 63 47.69 -22.89 34.42
CA PRO A 63 46.81 -21.76 34.75
C PRO A 63 47.01 -21.20 36.18
N GLU A 64 46.02 -20.42 36.66
CA GLU A 64 45.73 -20.01 38.06
C GLU A 64 46.56 -18.82 38.59
N SER A 65 46.05 -17.85 39.35
CA SER A 65 44.78 -17.69 40.08
C SER A 65 44.48 -16.16 40.23
N MET A 66 43.43 -15.62 40.88
CA MET A 66 42.37 -16.17 41.75
C MET A 66 41.08 -15.29 41.72
N SER A 67 40.10 -15.63 42.55
CA SER A 67 38.80 -14.98 42.82
C SER A 67 38.85 -13.64 43.59
N GLY A 68 37.86 -12.76 43.41
CA GLY A 68 37.52 -11.77 44.46
C GLY A 68 36.69 -10.53 44.05
N LEU A 69 35.62 -10.25 44.83
CA LEU A 69 34.73 -9.06 44.86
C LEU A 69 33.54 -9.08 43.88
N ARG A 70 32.38 -9.60 44.31
CA ARG A 70 31.31 -8.94 45.11
C ARG A 70 30.44 -7.93 44.33
N GLN A 71 29.14 -8.23 44.39
CA GLN A 71 27.99 -7.46 43.93
C GLN A 71 28.09 -5.94 44.12
N VAL A 72 27.84 -5.19 43.04
CA VAL A 72 26.98 -3.99 43.08
C VAL A 72 26.14 -3.97 41.80
N HIS A 73 24.82 -4.16 41.92
CA HIS A 73 23.87 -3.70 40.91
C HIS A 73 23.62 -2.21 41.19
N PRO A 74 23.52 -1.37 40.16
CA PRO A 74 22.20 -1.19 39.56
C PRO A 74 22.20 -1.27 38.03
N GLU A 75 21.33 -2.14 37.54
CA GLU A 75 20.75 -2.11 36.19
C GLU A 75 20.08 -0.73 35.97
N PRO A 76 20.34 -0.02 34.86
CA PRO A 76 19.38 -0.10 33.76
C PRO A 76 19.98 0.10 32.36
N MET A 77 20.03 -0.97 31.55
CA MET A 77 19.99 -0.92 30.08
C MET A 77 19.47 -2.26 29.52
N SER A 78 18.41 -2.79 30.15
CA SER A 78 17.94 -4.15 29.95
C SER A 78 17.24 -4.35 28.60
N GLY A 79 17.97 -4.82 27.58
CA GLY A 79 17.30 -5.47 26.45
C GLY A 79 18.12 -5.68 25.21
N LEU A 80 18.77 -4.64 24.70
CA LEU A 80 19.69 -4.80 23.57
C LEU A 80 20.93 -5.53 24.10
N ARG A 81 21.41 -6.56 23.37
CA ARG A 81 22.66 -7.26 23.70
C ARG A 81 23.72 -6.18 23.97
N PRO A 82 24.41 -6.15 25.13
CA PRO A 82 25.26 -5.03 25.51
C PRO A 82 26.22 -4.69 24.38
N LEU A 83 26.00 -3.53 23.76
CA LEU A 83 26.89 -3.00 22.74
C LEU A 83 28.19 -2.70 23.48
N ARG A 84 29.24 -3.50 23.22
CA ARG A 84 30.50 -3.33 23.95
C ARG A 84 30.97 -1.88 23.80
N PRO A 85 31.55 -1.25 24.83
CA PRO A 85 31.88 0.18 24.82
C PRO A 85 32.70 0.63 23.59
N GLU A 86 33.58 -0.26 23.12
CA GLU A 86 34.37 -0.16 21.89
C GLU A 86 33.57 0.10 20.58
N PHE A 87 32.28 -0.26 20.51
CA PHE A 87 31.43 0.04 19.34
C PHE A 87 30.65 1.36 19.44
N MET A 88 30.57 1.99 20.62
CA MET A 88 29.79 3.20 20.83
C MET A 88 30.24 4.41 19.98
N PRO A 89 31.54 4.63 19.69
CA PRO A 89 31.97 5.68 18.77
C PRO A 89 31.48 5.45 17.33
N VAL A 90 31.59 4.22 16.84
CA VAL A 90 31.18 3.82 15.47
C VAL A 90 29.67 3.98 15.29
N LEU A 91 28.88 3.57 16.28
CA LEU A 91 27.41 3.68 16.25
C LEU A 91 26.92 5.13 16.32
N ARG A 92 27.70 6.07 16.88
CA ARG A 92 27.35 7.50 16.87
C ARG A 92 27.45 8.12 15.47
N GLN A 93 28.30 7.60 14.60
CA GLN A 93 28.47 8.08 13.22
C GLN A 93 27.67 7.27 12.18
N MET A 94 27.06 6.15 12.59
CA MET A 94 26.37 5.22 11.70
C MET A 94 25.04 5.79 11.17
N HIS A 95 24.93 5.93 9.84
CA HIS A 95 23.71 6.42 9.17
C HIS A 95 22.43 5.76 9.74
N PRO A 96 21.36 6.52 10.09
CA PRO A 96 20.24 6.02 10.88
C PRO A 96 19.55 4.76 10.36
N LYS A 97 19.48 4.55 9.03
CA LYS A 97 18.94 3.31 8.44
C LYS A 97 19.79 2.08 8.78
N ALA A 98 21.11 2.20 8.81
CA ALA A 98 22.01 1.13 9.22
C ALA A 98 21.94 0.89 10.74
N MET A 99 21.86 1.97 11.54
CA MET A 99 21.66 1.88 12.98
C MET A 99 20.33 1.17 13.35
N PHE A 100 19.26 1.38 12.58
CA PHE A 100 17.98 0.69 12.77
C PHE A 100 18.13 -0.85 12.67
N SER A 101 18.84 -1.32 11.65
CA SER A 101 19.14 -2.76 11.45
C SER A 101 20.16 -3.29 12.46
N ALA A 102 21.16 -2.49 12.84
CA ALA A 102 22.15 -2.87 13.86
C ALA A 102 21.50 -3.12 15.24
N LEU A 103 20.50 -2.31 15.58
CA LEU A 103 19.64 -2.48 16.77
C LEU A 103 18.62 -3.63 16.62
N ARG A 104 18.59 -4.32 15.48
CA ARG A 104 17.65 -5.40 15.10
C ARG A 104 16.17 -5.00 15.13
N LEU A 105 15.87 -3.71 15.03
CA LEU A 105 14.49 -3.20 15.08
C LEU A 105 13.68 -3.73 13.88
N ASP A 106 14.33 -3.90 12.73
CA ASP A 106 13.79 -4.57 11.52
C ASP A 106 13.21 -5.96 11.81
N LYS A 107 13.87 -6.77 12.66
CA LYS A 107 13.39 -8.11 13.04
C LYS A 107 12.18 -8.03 13.96
N TYR A 108 12.17 -7.09 14.91
CA TYR A 108 11.08 -6.95 15.89
C TYR A 108 9.82 -6.27 15.32
N MET A 109 9.93 -5.53 14.21
CA MET A 109 8.76 -4.91 13.54
C MET A 109 7.76 -5.91 12.95
N LYS A 110 8.15 -7.18 12.74
CA LYS A 110 7.27 -8.23 12.19
C LYS A 110 6.29 -8.85 13.22
N GLY A 111 6.36 -8.47 14.50
CA GLY A 111 5.54 -9.05 15.57
C GLY A 111 4.79 -8.00 16.41
N LYS A 112 4.08 -8.47 17.45
CA LYS A 112 3.50 -7.58 18.47
C LYS A 112 4.65 -6.75 19.09
N LEU A 113 4.49 -5.44 19.16
CA LEU A 113 5.48 -4.57 19.77
C LEU A 113 5.58 -4.92 21.27
N ASP A 114 6.73 -5.42 21.70
CA ASP A 114 7.04 -5.51 23.13
C ASP A 114 7.57 -4.17 23.65
N PHE A 115 7.50 -3.97 24.96
CA PHE A 115 7.97 -2.76 25.64
C PHE A 115 9.43 -2.41 25.27
N LYS A 116 10.25 -3.44 25.13
CA LYS A 116 11.67 -3.38 24.75
C LYS A 116 11.89 -2.81 23.34
N THR A 117 11.09 -3.24 22.35
CA THR A 117 11.13 -2.70 20.98
C THR A 117 10.64 -1.25 20.96
N ALA A 118 9.64 -0.90 21.78
CA ALA A 118 9.18 0.48 21.93
C ALA A 118 10.30 1.41 22.45
N ILE A 119 11.05 0.97 23.49
CA ILE A 119 12.22 1.70 23.99
C ILE A 119 13.31 1.81 22.92
N GLY A 120 13.68 0.69 22.30
CA GLY A 120 14.71 0.67 21.25
C GLY A 120 14.39 1.62 20.09
N LEU A 121 13.13 1.64 19.65
CA LEU A 121 12.67 2.58 18.63
C LEU A 121 12.67 4.03 19.12
N ARG A 122 12.21 4.32 20.34
CA ARG A 122 12.23 5.68 20.92
C ARG A 122 13.66 6.22 20.97
N SER A 123 14.61 5.41 21.41
CA SER A 123 16.04 5.74 21.45
C SER A 123 16.62 5.97 20.05
N TRP A 124 16.29 5.09 19.09
CA TRP A 124 16.70 5.25 17.69
C TRP A 124 16.09 6.51 17.03
N MET A 125 14.83 6.82 17.29
CA MET A 125 14.19 8.07 16.80
C MET A 125 14.82 9.31 17.44
N GLY A 126 15.29 9.21 18.69
CA GLY A 126 16.09 10.25 19.34
C GLY A 126 17.41 10.48 18.60
N TYR A 127 18.16 9.39 18.37
CA TYR A 127 19.40 9.41 17.59
C TYR A 127 19.22 9.98 16.18
N ALA A 128 18.19 9.54 15.45
CA ALA A 128 17.94 9.99 14.09
C ALA A 128 17.66 11.52 13.99
N ARG A 129 17.03 12.12 15.01
CA ARG A 129 16.81 13.59 15.09
C ARG A 129 18.11 14.37 15.29
N THR A 130 19.02 13.86 16.13
CA THR A 130 20.30 14.52 16.42
C THR A 130 21.37 14.25 15.36
N TYR A 131 21.25 13.13 14.62
CA TYR A 131 22.16 12.79 13.52
C TYR A 131 22.25 13.90 12.45
N ARG A 132 23.48 14.12 11.97
CA ARG A 132 23.84 14.97 10.84
C ARG A 132 24.82 14.18 9.99
N GLU A 133 24.64 14.20 8.69
CA GLU A 133 25.62 13.66 7.75
C GLU A 133 26.83 14.61 7.72
N HIS A 134 28.04 14.06 7.53
CA HIS A 134 29.25 14.88 7.49
C HIS A 134 29.13 15.95 6.38
N GLY A 135 29.32 17.21 6.74
CA GLY A 135 29.17 18.36 5.82
C GLY A 135 27.73 18.86 5.61
N GLN A 136 26.69 18.16 6.08
CA GLN A 136 25.30 18.60 5.89
C GLN A 136 24.76 19.42 7.07
N LYS A 137 24.18 20.60 6.76
CA LYS A 137 23.46 21.43 7.75
C LYS A 137 22.11 20.83 8.19
N LYS A 138 21.50 19.97 7.36
CA LYS A 138 20.13 19.47 7.56
C LYS A 138 20.10 18.20 8.41
N CYS A 139 19.07 18.03 9.22
CA CYS A 139 18.82 16.76 9.92
C CYS A 139 18.37 15.67 8.94
N TRP A 140 18.78 14.43 9.19
CA TRP A 140 18.31 13.28 8.42
C TRP A 140 16.84 12.95 8.72
N TYR A 141 16.41 13.18 9.96
CA TYR A 141 15.06 12.89 10.42
C TYR A 141 14.03 13.78 9.72
N LYS A 142 13.12 13.14 9.00
CA LYS A 142 11.82 13.68 8.63
C LYS A 142 10.75 12.68 9.04
N THR A 143 9.61 13.17 9.51
CA THR A 143 8.53 12.34 10.05
C THR A 143 8.00 11.35 9.01
N GLU A 144 7.83 11.81 7.76
CA GLU A 144 7.42 11.00 6.61
C GLU A 144 8.47 9.93 6.29
N LYS A 145 9.75 10.30 6.25
CA LYS A 145 10.86 9.38 5.95
C LYS A 145 10.92 8.22 6.94
N VAL A 146 10.74 8.51 8.24
CA VAL A 146 10.67 7.50 9.30
C VAL A 146 9.40 6.66 9.17
N PHE A 147 8.25 7.30 8.96
CA PHE A 147 6.97 6.61 8.79
C PHE A 147 7.00 5.62 7.61
N ILE A 148 7.47 6.06 6.44
CA ILE A 148 7.58 5.24 5.23
C ILE A 148 8.49 4.02 5.47
N MET A 149 9.63 4.22 6.16
CA MET A 149 10.53 3.13 6.53
C MET A 149 9.88 2.09 7.45
N LEU A 150 8.98 2.52 8.35
CA LEU A 150 8.26 1.62 9.26
C LEU A 150 7.12 0.86 8.55
N VAL A 151 6.34 1.53 7.68
CA VAL A 151 5.24 0.90 6.94
C VAL A 151 5.69 -0.04 5.81
N GLN A 152 7.00 -0.12 5.50
CA GLN A 152 7.56 -1.21 4.70
C GLN A 152 7.48 -2.59 5.37
N LYS A 153 7.29 -2.64 6.70
CA LYS A 153 7.34 -3.90 7.49
C LYS A 153 6.17 -4.06 8.47
N ARG A 154 5.35 -3.02 8.68
CA ARG A 154 4.29 -3.00 9.70
C ARG A 154 3.04 -2.27 9.20
N PRO A 155 1.81 -2.65 9.61
CA PRO A 155 0.62 -1.98 9.13
C PRO A 155 0.55 -0.48 9.51
N VAL A 156 0.01 0.33 8.60
CA VAL A 156 -0.14 1.80 8.76
C VAL A 156 -0.79 2.16 10.09
N ASN A 157 -1.90 1.50 10.44
CA ASN A 157 -2.62 1.75 11.67
C ASN A 157 -1.81 1.39 12.94
N GLU A 158 -0.85 0.47 12.85
CA GLU A 158 0.04 0.13 13.95
C GLU A 158 1.22 1.08 14.05
N VAL A 159 1.77 1.56 12.93
CA VAL A 159 2.82 2.59 12.93
C VAL A 159 2.30 3.92 13.47
N LEU A 160 1.06 4.30 13.13
CA LEU A 160 0.42 5.47 13.72
C LEU A 160 0.21 5.30 15.23
N ARG A 161 -0.34 4.15 15.68
CA ARG A 161 -0.49 3.86 17.12
C ARG A 161 0.85 3.85 17.86
N LEU A 162 1.91 3.32 17.25
CA LEU A 162 3.27 3.31 17.77
C LEU A 162 3.84 4.72 17.99
N LEU A 163 3.52 5.69 17.12
CA LEU A 163 3.88 7.10 17.33
C LEU A 163 3.09 7.68 18.52
N TRP A 164 1.79 7.41 18.59
CA TRP A 164 0.96 7.81 19.74
C TRP A 164 1.52 7.26 21.07
N ASP A 165 1.76 5.96 21.16
CA ASP A 165 2.27 5.25 22.35
C ASP A 165 3.73 5.64 22.72
N THR A 166 4.44 6.36 21.84
CA THR A 166 5.79 6.89 22.11
C THR A 166 5.80 8.41 22.38
N ASN A 167 4.64 8.99 22.69
CA ASN A 167 4.41 10.42 22.93
C ASN A 167 4.81 11.28 21.73
N LYS A 168 4.49 10.82 20.51
CA LYS A 168 4.73 11.50 19.22
C LYS A 168 3.40 11.91 18.58
N HIS A 169 2.61 12.63 19.37
CA HIS A 169 1.26 13.08 19.00
C HIS A 169 1.27 14.10 17.85
N GLU A 170 2.22 15.04 17.85
CA GLU A 170 2.39 15.98 16.73
C GLU A 170 2.70 15.25 15.43
N GLU A 171 3.71 14.35 15.43
CA GLU A 171 4.04 13.55 14.26
C GLU A 171 2.87 12.66 13.80
N TYR A 172 2.15 12.04 14.73
CA TYR A 172 0.93 11.29 14.46
C TYR A 172 -0.14 12.13 13.76
N HIS A 173 -0.46 13.32 14.28
CA HIS A 173 -1.46 14.20 13.69
C HIS A 173 -1.02 14.74 12.32
N THR A 174 0.24 15.14 12.16
CA THR A 174 0.80 15.53 10.86
C THR A 174 0.64 14.42 9.82
N LEU A 175 1.00 13.17 10.16
CA LEU A 175 0.86 12.04 9.25
C LEU A 175 -0.61 11.71 8.95
N GLN A 176 -1.52 11.82 9.92
CA GLN A 176 -2.95 11.64 9.68
C GLN A 176 -3.49 12.68 8.70
N VAL A 177 -3.13 13.96 8.87
CA VAL A 177 -3.49 15.02 7.93
C VAL A 177 -2.94 14.71 6.53
N MET A 178 -1.66 14.32 6.41
CA MET A 178 -1.05 13.97 5.12
C MET A 178 -1.66 12.72 4.45
N LEU A 179 -2.13 11.73 5.22
CA LEU A 179 -2.84 10.56 4.70
C LEU A 179 -4.30 10.86 4.30
N ALA A 180 -4.90 11.91 4.88
CA ALA A 180 -6.27 12.35 4.64
C ALA A 180 -6.41 13.45 3.56
N GLN A 181 -5.35 14.23 3.31
CA GLN A 181 -5.30 15.32 2.32
C GLN A 181 -5.92 14.95 0.96
N SER A 182 -5.62 13.76 0.45
CA SER A 182 -6.29 13.19 -0.71
C SER A 182 -6.10 11.67 -0.78
N ARG A 183 -6.89 11.02 -1.66
CA ARG A 183 -6.73 9.59 -1.99
C ARG A 183 -5.37 9.26 -2.63
N PHE A 184 -4.67 10.27 -3.13
CA PHE A 184 -3.40 10.16 -3.86
C PHE A 184 -2.37 11.18 -3.33
N SER A 185 -2.26 11.34 -2.00
CA SER A 185 -1.33 12.31 -1.42
C SER A 185 0.14 11.92 -1.63
N ALA A 186 1.04 12.91 -1.58
CA ALA A 186 2.49 12.69 -1.76
C ALA A 186 3.08 11.68 -0.75
N LEU A 187 2.48 11.56 0.44
CA LEU A 187 2.85 10.54 1.42
C LEU A 187 2.48 9.12 0.93
N ARG A 188 1.27 8.93 0.39
CA ARG A 188 0.82 7.67 -0.22
C ARG A 188 1.65 7.31 -1.45
N GLU A 189 2.02 8.31 -2.26
CA GLU A 189 2.93 8.15 -3.39
C GLU A 189 4.32 7.65 -2.94
N SER A 190 4.90 8.28 -1.94
CA SER A 190 6.20 7.91 -1.38
C SER A 190 6.19 6.51 -0.77
N MET A 191 5.07 6.09 -0.16
CA MET A 191 4.87 4.71 0.30
C MET A 191 4.86 3.72 -0.89
N ASN A 192 4.10 4.03 -1.95
CA ASN A 192 4.02 3.21 -3.15
C ASN A 192 5.40 3.05 -3.82
N GLN A 193 6.13 4.14 -4.03
CA GLN A 193 7.50 4.11 -4.58
C GLN A 193 8.41 3.19 -3.75
N GLN A 194 8.37 3.30 -2.41
CA GLN A 194 9.22 2.51 -1.52
C GLN A 194 8.81 1.03 -1.44
N TRP A 195 7.53 0.69 -1.64
CA TRP A 195 7.07 -0.69 -1.79
C TRP A 195 7.44 -1.29 -3.16
N LEU A 196 7.36 -0.52 -4.25
CA LEU A 196 7.76 -0.94 -5.61
C LEU A 196 9.27 -1.20 -5.73
N VAL A 197 10.09 -0.34 -5.12
CA VAL A 197 11.56 -0.52 -5.01
C VAL A 197 11.89 -1.75 -4.16
N SER A 198 11.08 -2.04 -3.14
CA SER A 198 11.23 -3.22 -2.28
C SER A 198 10.50 -4.47 -2.81
N GLU A 199 9.98 -4.43 -4.04
CA GLU A 199 9.25 -5.52 -4.72
C GLU A 199 8.16 -6.17 -3.85
N THR A 200 7.49 -5.34 -3.04
CA THR A 200 6.50 -5.81 -2.06
C THR A 200 5.24 -6.26 -2.80
N SER A 201 4.78 -7.49 -2.59
CA SER A 201 3.62 -8.00 -3.32
C SER A 201 2.35 -7.20 -3.00
N PRO A 202 1.40 -7.05 -3.96
CA PRO A 202 0.15 -6.34 -3.70
C PRO A 202 -0.66 -6.90 -2.53
N GLU A 203 -0.63 -8.21 -2.26
CA GLU A 203 -1.30 -8.82 -1.09
C GLU A 203 -0.60 -8.45 0.22
N THR A 204 0.72 -8.30 0.20
CA THR A 204 1.47 -7.77 1.35
C THR A 204 1.09 -6.31 1.61
N VAL A 205 0.96 -5.50 0.56
CA VAL A 205 0.50 -4.10 0.67
C VAL A 205 -0.97 -4.02 1.13
N PHE A 206 -1.86 -4.92 0.68
CA PHE A 206 -3.25 -5.03 1.18
C PHE A 206 -3.27 -5.18 2.71
N TRP A 207 -2.41 -6.07 3.24
CA TRP A 207 -2.28 -6.28 4.67
C TRP A 207 -1.64 -5.08 5.41
N LEU A 208 -0.58 -4.47 4.85
CA LEU A 208 0.09 -3.30 5.42
C LEU A 208 -0.85 -2.08 5.50
N LEU A 209 -1.70 -1.90 4.50
CA LEU A 209 -2.75 -0.87 4.53
C LEU A 209 -3.92 -1.24 5.44
N GLY A 210 -4.08 -2.52 5.78
CA GLY A 210 -5.18 -3.01 6.61
C GLY A 210 -6.53 -2.99 5.88
N VAL A 211 -6.52 -3.14 4.56
CA VAL A 211 -7.69 -3.06 3.69
C VAL A 211 -8.75 -4.09 4.10
N GLY A 212 -10.03 -3.69 4.04
CA GLY A 212 -11.15 -4.55 4.41
C GLY A 212 -11.33 -4.75 5.92
N LYS A 213 -10.74 -3.86 6.74
CA LYS A 213 -11.16 -3.63 8.15
C LYS A 213 -12.32 -2.64 8.26
N LYS A 214 -12.65 -1.94 7.18
CA LYS A 214 -13.75 -0.98 7.04
C LYS A 214 -14.59 -1.34 5.81
N PHE A 215 -15.75 -0.72 5.66
CA PHE A 215 -16.55 -0.79 4.44
C PHE A 215 -15.78 -0.18 3.25
N ILE A 216 -15.62 -0.95 2.16
CA ILE A 216 -14.67 -0.58 1.09
C ILE A 216 -15.05 0.65 0.27
N ALA A 217 -16.32 1.08 0.30
CA ALA A 217 -16.75 2.30 -0.37
C ALA A 217 -16.13 3.56 0.25
N ASP A 218 -15.94 3.53 1.58
CA ASP A 218 -15.52 4.67 2.41
C ASP A 218 -14.05 4.59 2.81
N ASP A 219 -13.39 3.46 2.60
CA ASP A 219 -12.01 3.24 3.01
C ASP A 219 -11.01 3.85 2.00
N PRO A 220 -10.30 4.96 2.32
CA PRO A 220 -9.33 5.56 1.41
C PRO A 220 -8.14 4.64 1.15
N ASP A 221 -7.89 3.68 2.04
CA ASP A 221 -6.78 2.74 1.92
C ASP A 221 -7.04 1.67 0.84
N VAL A 222 -8.31 1.44 0.43
CA VAL A 222 -8.64 0.66 -0.77
C VAL A 222 -8.18 1.37 -2.05
N TYR A 223 -8.41 2.68 -2.17
CA TYR A 223 -7.95 3.46 -3.33
C TYR A 223 -6.43 3.48 -3.43
N HIS A 224 -5.74 3.61 -2.28
CA HIS A 224 -4.29 3.55 -2.21
C HIS A 224 -3.76 2.16 -2.64
N TRP A 225 -4.40 1.09 -2.18
CA TRP A 225 -4.04 -0.27 -2.58
C TRP A 225 -4.29 -0.55 -4.07
N LEU A 226 -5.44 -0.13 -4.62
CA LEU A 226 -5.73 -0.26 -6.05
C LEU A 226 -4.72 0.48 -6.91
N TRP A 227 -4.30 1.68 -6.48
CA TRP A 227 -3.22 2.42 -7.13
C TRP A 227 -1.87 1.70 -7.03
N TYR A 228 -1.57 1.06 -5.90
CA TYR A 228 -0.39 0.21 -5.81
C TYR A 228 -0.44 -0.99 -6.77
N CYS A 229 -1.60 -1.64 -6.91
CA CYS A 229 -1.78 -2.75 -7.85
C CYS A 229 -1.53 -2.31 -9.30
N ASP A 230 -2.08 -1.18 -9.70
CA ASP A 230 -1.86 -0.57 -11.03
C ASP A 230 -0.37 -0.31 -11.29
N LEU A 231 0.33 0.34 -10.35
CA LEU A 231 1.76 0.62 -10.48
C LEU A 231 2.61 -0.66 -10.49
N PHE A 232 2.26 -1.66 -9.67
CA PHE A 232 2.98 -2.93 -9.60
C PHE A 232 2.85 -3.73 -10.91
N ARG A 233 1.64 -3.76 -11.49
CA ARG A 233 1.39 -4.35 -12.80
C ARG A 233 2.13 -3.61 -13.92
N LYS A 234 2.11 -2.28 -13.91
CA LYS A 234 2.86 -1.45 -14.88
C LYS A 234 4.39 -1.66 -14.80
N LYS A 235 4.95 -1.94 -13.61
CA LYS A 235 6.37 -2.28 -13.44
C LYS A 235 6.68 -3.73 -13.86
N ASN A 236 5.86 -4.69 -13.47
CA ASN A 236 6.20 -6.13 -13.51
C ASN A 236 5.43 -6.94 -14.57
N GLY A 237 4.55 -6.30 -15.33
CA GLY A 237 3.62 -6.93 -16.27
C GLY A 237 2.29 -7.36 -15.63
N ASP A 238 1.22 -7.37 -16.42
CA ASP A 238 -0.14 -7.67 -15.96
C ASP A 238 -0.33 -9.09 -15.41
N ALA A 239 0.50 -10.02 -15.86
CA ALA A 239 0.52 -11.40 -15.36
C ALA A 239 1.07 -11.51 -13.93
N ALA A 240 1.80 -10.50 -13.43
CA ALA A 240 2.41 -10.55 -12.10
C ALA A 240 1.41 -10.35 -10.95
N PHE A 241 0.27 -9.71 -11.20
CA PHE A 241 -0.88 -9.69 -10.29
C PHE A 241 -2.16 -9.36 -11.08
N ARG A 242 -2.95 -10.39 -11.39
CA ARG A 242 -4.06 -10.29 -12.35
C ARG A 242 -5.28 -9.60 -11.75
N ALA A 243 -6.09 -8.93 -12.59
CA ALA A 243 -7.34 -8.30 -12.17
C ALA A 243 -8.29 -9.23 -11.39
N VAL A 244 -8.36 -10.53 -11.75
CA VAL A 244 -9.13 -11.54 -11.00
C VAL A 244 -8.64 -11.76 -9.56
N GLU A 245 -7.35 -11.56 -9.28
CA GLU A 245 -6.75 -11.70 -7.94
C GLU A 245 -7.04 -10.45 -7.09
N ILE A 246 -7.09 -9.28 -7.72
CA ILE A 246 -7.51 -8.02 -7.12
C ILE A 246 -8.99 -8.10 -6.70
N VAL A 247 -9.87 -8.53 -7.61
CA VAL A 247 -11.31 -8.76 -7.34
C VAL A 247 -11.50 -9.77 -6.22
N LYS A 248 -10.81 -10.93 -6.26
CA LYS A 248 -10.88 -11.95 -5.19
C LYS A 248 -10.42 -11.39 -3.84
N SER A 249 -9.42 -10.52 -3.80
CA SER A 249 -8.90 -9.94 -2.55
C SER A 249 -9.91 -8.98 -1.91
N LEU A 250 -10.65 -8.21 -2.70
CA LEU A 250 -11.77 -7.40 -2.20
C LEU A 250 -12.96 -8.29 -1.76
N GLN A 251 -13.28 -9.34 -2.51
CA GLN A 251 -14.37 -10.27 -2.18
C GLN A 251 -14.10 -11.11 -0.92
N LYS A 252 -12.85 -11.45 -0.60
CA LYS A 252 -12.46 -12.28 0.57
C LYS A 252 -12.90 -11.72 1.93
N LYS A 253 -13.23 -10.43 2.01
CA LYS A 253 -13.71 -9.77 3.24
C LYS A 253 -15.24 -9.58 3.26
N ASP A 254 -15.90 -9.98 2.19
CA ASP A 254 -17.34 -9.82 1.91
C ASP A 254 -17.99 -8.56 2.51
N THR A 255 -17.36 -7.41 2.26
CA THR A 255 -17.81 -6.15 2.86
C THR A 255 -19.05 -5.57 2.22
N LEU A 256 -19.48 -6.10 1.06
CA LEU A 256 -20.63 -5.62 0.30
C LEU A 256 -21.79 -6.62 0.24
N GLY A 257 -21.60 -7.92 0.54
CA GLY A 257 -22.64 -8.96 0.51
C GLY A 257 -23.19 -9.32 -0.89
N ASN A 258 -23.03 -8.47 -1.90
CA ASN A 258 -23.54 -8.67 -3.25
C ASN A 258 -22.49 -8.36 -4.34
N LEU A 259 -22.40 -9.21 -5.35
CA LEU A 259 -21.44 -9.09 -6.45
C LEU A 259 -21.69 -7.87 -7.34
N LEU A 260 -22.95 -7.50 -7.61
CA LEU A 260 -23.25 -6.30 -8.38
C LEU A 260 -22.87 -5.02 -7.65
N LEU A 261 -22.82 -5.03 -6.31
CA LEU A 261 -22.32 -3.89 -5.55
C LEU A 261 -20.81 -3.68 -5.73
N TYR A 262 -20.02 -4.73 -5.98
CA TYR A 262 -18.62 -4.56 -6.42
C TYR A 262 -18.55 -3.91 -7.81
N GLY A 263 -19.44 -4.27 -8.74
CA GLY A 263 -19.55 -3.60 -10.05
C GLY A 263 -19.94 -2.12 -9.94
N ALA A 264 -20.90 -1.80 -9.07
CA ALA A 264 -21.29 -0.42 -8.75
C ALA A 264 -20.13 0.36 -8.12
N TYR A 265 -19.36 -0.29 -7.23
CA TYR A 265 -18.16 0.28 -6.62
C TYR A 265 -17.06 0.55 -7.67
N PHE A 266 -16.80 -0.36 -8.61
CA PHE A 266 -15.81 -0.11 -9.67
C PHE A 266 -16.21 1.08 -10.55
N LYS A 267 -17.50 1.26 -10.85
CA LYS A 267 -18.01 2.47 -11.53
C LYS A 267 -17.83 3.74 -10.69
N LEU A 268 -18.05 3.68 -9.38
CA LEU A 268 -17.76 4.78 -8.45
C LEU A 268 -16.27 5.16 -8.46
N VAL A 269 -15.37 4.18 -8.49
CA VAL A 269 -13.93 4.40 -8.55
C VAL A 269 -13.54 5.02 -9.89
N LYS A 270 -14.04 4.52 -11.03
CA LYS A 270 -13.82 5.15 -12.36
C LYS A 270 -14.18 6.64 -12.36
N TYR A 271 -15.33 7.00 -11.79
CA TYR A 271 -15.76 8.40 -11.67
C TYR A 271 -14.88 9.24 -10.73
N LYS A 272 -14.45 8.69 -9.59
CA LYS A 272 -13.67 9.41 -8.57
C LYS A 272 -12.15 9.42 -8.83
N ALA A 273 -11.65 8.54 -9.68
CA ALA A 273 -10.22 8.26 -9.84
C ALA A 273 -9.88 7.84 -11.27
N GLU A 274 -9.84 8.81 -12.17
CA GLU A 274 -9.53 8.65 -13.61
C GLU A 274 -8.33 7.72 -13.87
N ARG A 275 -7.25 7.88 -13.10
CA ARG A 275 -6.01 7.07 -13.22
C ARG A 275 -6.19 5.57 -12.98
N LEU A 276 -7.31 5.15 -12.39
CA LEU A 276 -7.64 3.75 -12.12
C LEU A 276 -8.65 3.18 -13.14
N ARG A 277 -9.07 3.96 -14.16
CA ARG A 277 -10.14 3.56 -15.09
C ARG A 277 -9.86 2.20 -15.73
N ASP A 278 -8.70 2.05 -16.37
CA ASP A 278 -8.33 0.83 -17.11
C ASP A 278 -8.34 -0.39 -16.19
N LEU A 279 -7.72 -0.28 -15.01
CA LEU A 279 -7.74 -1.32 -13.98
C LEU A 279 -9.18 -1.66 -13.54
N MET A 280 -10.05 -0.67 -13.36
CA MET A 280 -11.45 -0.89 -13.00
C MET A 280 -12.28 -1.48 -14.14
N ASP A 281 -11.92 -1.25 -15.41
CA ASP A 281 -12.54 -1.89 -16.58
C ASP A 281 -12.17 -3.37 -16.67
N GLU A 282 -10.90 -3.71 -16.44
CA GLU A 282 -10.45 -5.11 -16.33
C GLU A 282 -11.09 -5.85 -15.14
N MET A 283 -11.15 -5.21 -13.97
CA MET A 283 -11.77 -5.79 -12.78
C MET A 283 -13.28 -5.96 -12.94
N GLU A 284 -13.96 -5.04 -13.61
CA GLU A 284 -15.39 -5.18 -13.95
C GLU A 284 -15.61 -6.35 -14.92
N LYS A 285 -14.74 -6.51 -15.93
CA LYS A 285 -14.77 -7.65 -16.85
C LYS A 285 -14.57 -8.99 -16.14
N GLU A 286 -13.53 -9.13 -15.32
CA GLU A 286 -13.25 -10.38 -14.58
C GLU A 286 -14.34 -10.70 -13.55
N LEU A 287 -14.94 -9.69 -12.90
CA LEU A 287 -16.10 -9.85 -12.02
C LEU A 287 -17.31 -10.44 -12.76
N TYR A 288 -17.65 -9.87 -13.92
CA TYR A 288 -18.80 -10.36 -14.70
C TYR A 288 -18.51 -11.72 -15.35
N ASP A 289 -17.29 -11.97 -15.85
CA ASP A 289 -16.89 -13.28 -16.32
C ASP A 289 -16.98 -14.35 -15.21
N GLN A 290 -16.57 -14.03 -13.98
CA GLN A 290 -16.76 -14.90 -12.82
C GLN A 290 -18.25 -15.18 -12.53
N MET A 291 -19.09 -14.15 -12.57
CA MET A 291 -20.54 -14.29 -12.35
C MET A 291 -21.21 -15.18 -13.41
N ILE A 292 -20.90 -14.95 -14.68
CA ILE A 292 -21.49 -15.68 -15.81
C ILE A 292 -20.94 -17.12 -15.88
N LYS A 293 -19.61 -17.27 -15.95
CA LYS A 293 -18.96 -18.54 -16.31
C LYS A 293 -18.88 -19.50 -15.13
N VAL A 294 -18.57 -18.99 -13.94
CA VAL A 294 -18.36 -19.80 -12.72
C VAL A 294 -19.62 -19.90 -11.89
N LYS A 295 -20.28 -18.78 -11.57
CA LYS A 295 -21.50 -18.78 -10.75
C LYS A 295 -22.80 -19.06 -11.52
N LYS A 296 -22.74 -19.17 -12.86
CA LYS A 296 -23.89 -19.38 -13.76
C LYS A 296 -25.04 -18.38 -13.54
N MET A 297 -24.69 -17.17 -13.13
CA MET A 297 -25.66 -16.13 -12.78
C MET A 297 -26.27 -15.53 -14.04
N THR A 298 -27.59 -15.48 -14.10
CA THR A 298 -28.36 -14.81 -15.17
C THR A 298 -28.69 -13.36 -14.79
N PRO A 299 -28.96 -12.46 -15.75
CA PRO A 299 -29.41 -11.09 -15.48
C PRO A 299 -30.61 -11.01 -14.54
N LEU A 300 -31.61 -11.89 -14.69
CA LEU A 300 -32.76 -11.95 -13.79
C LEU A 300 -32.37 -12.34 -12.36
N SER A 301 -31.52 -13.36 -12.19
CA SER A 301 -31.04 -13.77 -10.87
C SER A 301 -30.18 -12.69 -10.19
N ALA A 302 -29.42 -11.91 -10.97
CA ALA A 302 -28.62 -10.80 -10.48
C ALA A 302 -29.49 -9.60 -10.09
N TYR A 303 -30.54 -9.31 -10.87
CA TYR A 303 -31.59 -8.35 -10.51
C TYR A 303 -32.23 -8.71 -9.17
N PHE A 304 -32.79 -9.91 -9.01
CA PHE A 304 -33.44 -10.32 -7.75
C PHE A 304 -32.48 -10.35 -6.57
N SER A 305 -31.24 -10.82 -6.77
CA SER A 305 -30.22 -10.82 -5.71
C SER A 305 -29.87 -9.40 -5.22
N LEU A 306 -29.78 -8.43 -6.12
CA LEU A 306 -29.54 -7.03 -5.76
C LEU A 306 -30.79 -6.37 -5.16
N GLN A 307 -31.97 -6.62 -5.73
CA GLN A 307 -33.25 -6.12 -5.22
C GLN A 307 -33.54 -6.60 -3.79
N ALA A 308 -33.19 -7.84 -3.44
CA ALA A 308 -33.32 -8.37 -2.08
C ALA A 308 -32.34 -7.71 -1.07
N SER A 309 -31.38 -6.93 -1.55
CA SER A 309 -30.39 -6.20 -0.73
C SER A 309 -30.75 -4.73 -0.50
N MET A 310 -31.97 -4.30 -0.85
CA MET A 310 -32.38 -2.89 -0.87
C MET A 310 -33.89 -2.67 -0.71
N GLU A 311 -34.27 -1.53 -0.14
CA GLU A 311 -35.68 -1.15 0.09
C GLU A 311 -36.35 -0.56 -1.15
N ASP A 312 -35.60 0.18 -1.98
CA ASP A 312 -36.09 0.81 -3.22
C ASP A 312 -36.26 -0.21 -4.37
N ASP A 313 -37.25 0.03 -5.26
CA ASP A 313 -37.32 -0.61 -6.59
C ASP A 313 -36.09 -0.23 -7.43
N LEU A 314 -35.22 -1.21 -7.68
CA LEU A 314 -33.98 -1.10 -8.45
C LEU A 314 -34.21 -0.63 -9.89
N LEU A 315 -35.35 -0.96 -10.51
CA LEU A 315 -35.72 -0.47 -11.86
C LEU A 315 -36.46 0.87 -11.81
N GLY A 316 -36.92 1.29 -10.63
CA GLY A 316 -37.45 2.63 -10.35
C GLY A 316 -36.36 3.70 -10.11
N LEU A 317 -35.11 3.28 -9.93
CA LEU A 317 -33.97 4.19 -9.73
C LEU A 317 -33.67 5.04 -10.98
N LYS A 318 -33.00 6.18 -10.75
CA LYS A 318 -32.48 7.02 -11.83
C LYS A 318 -31.48 6.21 -12.68
N LYS A 319 -31.48 6.40 -14.00
CA LYS A 319 -30.56 5.74 -14.94
C LYS A 319 -29.06 6.00 -14.67
N THR A 320 -28.75 7.00 -13.84
CA THR A 320 -27.39 7.32 -13.35
C THR A 320 -27.04 6.66 -12.01
N ASP A 321 -27.96 5.96 -11.35
CA ASP A 321 -27.68 5.21 -10.12
C ASP A 321 -26.69 4.07 -10.41
N LEU A 322 -25.65 3.97 -9.60
CA LEU A 322 -24.54 3.04 -9.82
C LEU A 322 -24.97 1.58 -9.70
N ARG A 323 -26.03 1.29 -8.92
CA ARG A 323 -26.62 -0.06 -8.77
C ARG A 323 -27.30 -0.49 -10.07
N LEU A 324 -28.14 0.39 -10.64
CA LEU A 324 -28.80 0.16 -11.93
C LEU A 324 -27.78 0.13 -13.08
N CYS A 325 -26.74 0.97 -13.03
CA CYS A 325 -25.63 0.94 -13.99
C CYS A 325 -24.83 -0.37 -13.91
N ALA A 326 -24.67 -0.96 -12.73
CA ALA A 326 -24.01 -2.25 -12.55
C ALA A 326 -24.87 -3.42 -13.09
N LEU A 327 -26.18 -3.41 -12.84
CA LEU A 327 -27.11 -4.38 -13.44
C LEU A 327 -27.11 -4.28 -14.97
N LYS A 328 -27.17 -3.06 -15.52
CA LYS A 328 -27.04 -2.80 -16.97
C LYS A 328 -25.73 -3.39 -17.51
N ALA A 329 -24.59 -3.04 -16.92
CA ALA A 329 -23.28 -3.48 -17.42
C ALA A 329 -23.09 -5.00 -17.34
N PHE A 330 -23.57 -5.64 -16.27
CA PHE A 330 -23.61 -7.11 -16.17
C PHE A 330 -24.49 -7.74 -17.26
N THR A 331 -25.69 -7.19 -17.49
CA THR A 331 -26.62 -7.67 -18.54
C THR A 331 -26.01 -7.54 -19.93
N LEU A 332 -25.33 -6.42 -20.19
CA LEU A 332 -24.59 -6.21 -21.44
C LEU A 332 -23.43 -7.19 -21.61
N ALA A 333 -22.67 -7.50 -20.56
CA ALA A 333 -21.61 -8.52 -20.61
C ALA A 333 -22.17 -9.92 -20.90
N PHE A 334 -23.29 -10.28 -20.26
CA PHE A 334 -23.99 -11.54 -20.48
C PHE A 334 -24.49 -11.67 -21.94
N GLU A 335 -25.21 -10.69 -22.47
CA GLU A 335 -25.70 -10.74 -23.86
C GLU A 335 -24.61 -10.54 -24.91
N SER A 336 -23.48 -9.89 -24.57
CA SER A 336 -22.29 -9.86 -25.43
C SER A 336 -21.72 -11.25 -25.67
N SER A 337 -21.73 -12.12 -24.65
CA SER A 337 -21.30 -13.52 -24.80
C SER A 337 -22.21 -14.35 -25.73
N LYS A 338 -23.40 -13.84 -26.06
CA LYS A 338 -24.39 -14.44 -26.98
C LYS A 338 -24.60 -13.65 -28.29
N GLY A 339 -23.85 -12.56 -28.51
CA GLY A 339 -23.99 -11.69 -29.69
C GLY A 339 -25.24 -10.77 -29.73
N LYS A 340 -25.98 -10.61 -28.62
CA LYS A 340 -27.28 -9.91 -28.55
C LYS A 340 -27.25 -8.53 -27.87
N TYR A 341 -26.07 -7.93 -27.76
CA TYR A 341 -25.77 -6.69 -27.03
C TYR A 341 -26.72 -5.49 -27.31
N ILE A 342 -27.13 -5.27 -28.56
CA ILE A 342 -27.83 -4.03 -28.98
C ILE A 342 -29.20 -3.87 -28.30
N ALA A 343 -30.00 -4.94 -28.27
CA ALA A 343 -31.35 -4.89 -27.68
C ALA A 343 -31.30 -4.60 -26.17
N ALA A 344 -30.35 -5.21 -25.46
CA ALA A 344 -30.13 -4.96 -24.05
C ALA A 344 -29.68 -3.51 -23.76
N LYS A 345 -28.89 -2.91 -24.66
CA LYS A 345 -28.47 -1.51 -24.52
C LYS A 345 -29.67 -0.56 -24.65
N ASP A 346 -30.49 -0.71 -25.69
CA ASP A 346 -31.67 0.13 -25.93
C ASP A 346 -32.69 0.02 -24.77
N ALA A 347 -32.91 -1.19 -24.23
CA ALA A 347 -33.80 -1.41 -23.10
C ALA A 347 -33.46 -0.51 -21.89
N PHE A 348 -32.22 -0.60 -21.39
CA PHE A 348 -31.80 0.19 -20.23
C PHE A 348 -31.66 1.69 -20.52
N GLU A 349 -31.40 2.09 -21.76
CA GLU A 349 -31.22 3.51 -22.13
C GLU A 349 -32.56 4.21 -22.37
N ASN A 350 -33.52 3.57 -23.04
CA ASN A 350 -34.67 4.24 -23.63
C ASN A 350 -36.04 3.71 -23.20
N LYS A 351 -36.14 2.51 -22.61
CA LYS A 351 -37.44 1.88 -22.28
C LYS A 351 -37.85 2.10 -20.81
N PRO A 352 -39.15 1.90 -20.47
CA PRO A 352 -39.63 1.90 -19.09
C PRO A 352 -39.27 0.60 -18.34
N ARG A 353 -39.35 0.63 -17.00
CA ARG A 353 -38.98 -0.50 -16.11
C ARG A 353 -39.58 -1.85 -16.49
N GLN A 354 -40.83 -1.86 -16.95
CA GLN A 354 -41.56 -3.08 -17.33
C GLN A 354 -40.86 -3.84 -18.48
N VAL A 355 -40.43 -3.12 -19.52
CA VAL A 355 -39.71 -3.68 -20.67
C VAL A 355 -38.31 -4.14 -20.28
N ILE A 356 -37.69 -3.51 -19.28
CA ILE A 356 -36.41 -3.98 -18.73
C ILE A 356 -36.60 -5.32 -18.00
N LEU A 357 -37.67 -5.47 -17.21
CA LEU A 357 -37.97 -6.73 -16.52
C LEU A 357 -38.29 -7.87 -17.52
N GLU A 358 -39.14 -7.61 -18.51
CA GLU A 358 -39.47 -8.56 -19.58
C GLU A 358 -38.22 -9.00 -20.37
N LEU A 359 -37.30 -8.07 -20.66
CA LEU A 359 -36.01 -8.40 -21.23
C LEU A 359 -35.20 -9.32 -20.30
N LEU A 360 -35.07 -8.97 -19.03
CA LEU A 360 -34.31 -9.75 -18.05
C LEU A 360 -34.85 -11.19 -17.94
N GLU A 361 -36.17 -11.36 -17.93
CA GLU A 361 -36.83 -12.66 -17.98
C GLU A 361 -36.48 -13.41 -19.27
N SER A 362 -36.74 -12.80 -20.44
CA SER A 362 -36.54 -13.41 -21.77
C SER A 362 -35.11 -13.88 -22.04
N ILE A 363 -34.09 -13.14 -21.59
CA ILE A 363 -32.67 -13.53 -21.80
C ILE A 363 -32.16 -14.52 -20.75
N SER A 364 -32.88 -14.67 -19.64
CA SER A 364 -32.50 -15.54 -18.52
C SER A 364 -33.19 -16.91 -18.56
N THR A 365 -34.31 -17.06 -19.26
CA THR A 365 -34.85 -18.38 -19.61
C THR A 365 -33.92 -19.08 -20.59
N PRO A 366 -33.62 -20.38 -20.37
CA PRO A 366 -33.13 -21.22 -21.45
C PRO A 366 -34.18 -21.21 -22.57
N LEU A 367 -33.75 -21.02 -23.82
CA LEU A 367 -34.60 -21.41 -24.95
C LEU A 367 -34.88 -22.91 -24.80
N PRO A 368 -36.13 -23.38 -24.94
CA PRO A 368 -36.38 -24.81 -25.03
C PRO A 368 -35.57 -25.36 -26.20
N GLU A 369 -34.89 -26.49 -25.98
CA GLU A 369 -34.18 -27.19 -27.04
C GLU A 369 -35.20 -27.61 -28.11
N LEU A 370 -34.98 -27.14 -29.34
CA LEU A 370 -35.81 -27.35 -30.54
C LEU A 370 -35.20 -28.43 -31.42
#